data_AF-A0A1H7FFG0-F1
#
_entry.id   AF-A0A1H7FFG0-F1
#
_cell.length_a   1.000
_cell.length_b   1.000
_cell.length_c   1.000
_cell.angle_alpha   90.00
_cell.angle_beta   90.00
_cell.angle_gamma   90.00
#
_symmetry.space_group_name_H-M   'P 1'
#
loop_
_entity.id
_entity.type
_entity.pdbx_description
1 polymer ?
#
loop_
_entity_poly.entity_id
_entity_poly.type
_entity_poly.pdbx_seq_one_letter_code
_entity_poly.pdbx_strand_id
1 'polypeptide(L)'
;MAADLRALKTLLWAKRRRLDGLSAQVQSETARRDAAAGAHQAALTHHEACLMDVAACTDRIDRMVRSPSLVPQDAVTMRHVKDGLEVLAAKAAEGVQAAAVQLAQAQEGLTAAVLALQRAEQQIEQLEDRRRRRLVEMDQEAEDTQDEESEEAAVARRLAQARSAAGPSALDDDREAAVAVAEQGA
;
A
#
# COMPACT_ATOMS: atom_id res chain seq x y z
N MET A 1 5.58 -25.43 -13.46
CA MET A 1 5.79 -24.00 -13.81
C MET A 1 4.49 -23.20 -13.93
N ALA A 2 3.50 -23.62 -14.71
CA ALA A 2 2.18 -22.95 -14.79
C ALA A 2 1.37 -22.90 -13.47
N ALA A 3 1.69 -23.75 -12.48
CA ALA A 3 1.09 -23.69 -11.15
C ALA A 3 1.57 -22.48 -10.33
N ASP A 4 2.82 -22.06 -10.51
CA ASP A 4 3.44 -20.94 -9.77
C ASP A 4 2.88 -19.58 -10.24
N LEU A 5 2.75 -19.38 -11.55
CA LEU A 5 2.09 -18.19 -12.10
C LEU A 5 0.61 -18.06 -11.68
N ARG A 6 -0.10 -19.19 -11.57
CA ARG A 6 -1.48 -19.21 -11.05
C ARG A 6 -1.51 -18.84 -9.57
N ALA A 7 -0.60 -19.36 -8.76
CA ALA A 7 -0.47 -19.00 -7.35
C ALA A 7 -0.17 -17.50 -7.17
N LEU A 8 0.79 -16.95 -7.93
CA LEU A 8 1.11 -15.53 -7.92
C LEU A 8 -0.08 -14.65 -8.35
N LYS A 9 -0.84 -15.06 -9.37
CA LYS A 9 -2.05 -14.35 -9.80
C LYS A 9 -3.12 -14.31 -8.69
N THR A 10 -3.37 -15.45 -8.03
CA THR A 10 -4.33 -15.53 -6.92
C THR A 10 -3.89 -14.67 -5.74
N LEU A 11 -2.59 -14.69 -5.40
CA LEU A 11 -2.03 -13.87 -4.33
C LEU A 11 -2.16 -12.37 -4.64
N LEU A 12 -1.82 -11.95 -5.87
CA LEU A 12 -1.99 -10.57 -6.33
C LEU A 12 -3.45 -10.13 -6.25
N TRP A 13 -4.38 -10.98 -6.69
CA TRP A 13 -5.81 -10.70 -6.58
C TRP A 13 -6.25 -10.49 -5.12
N ALA A 14 -5.85 -11.40 -4.22
CA ALA A 14 -6.18 -11.30 -2.80
C ALA A 14 -5.59 -10.05 -2.15
N LYS A 15 -4.35 -9.68 -2.50
CA LYS A 15 -3.68 -8.48 -2.00
C LYS A 15 -4.35 -7.20 -2.51
N ARG A 16 -4.68 -7.12 -3.80
CA ARG A 16 -5.40 -5.98 -4.39
C ARG A 16 -6.76 -5.79 -3.73
N ARG A 17 -7.52 -6.86 -3.49
CA ARG A 17 -8.80 -6.78 -2.77
C ARG A 17 -8.63 -6.23 -1.33
N ARG A 18 -7.48 -6.48 -0.70
CA ARG A 18 -7.17 -5.92 0.63
C ARG A 18 -6.80 -4.43 0.58
N LEU A 19 -6.31 -3.91 -0.56
CA LEU A 19 -6.07 -2.46 -0.72
C LEU A 19 -7.38 -1.67 -0.58
N ASP A 20 -8.48 -2.17 -1.14
CA ASP A 20 -9.78 -1.50 -1.03
C ASP A 20 -10.17 -1.28 0.44
N GLY A 21 -9.95 -2.30 1.29
CA GLY A 21 -10.18 -2.21 2.72
C GLY A 21 -9.24 -1.22 3.43
N LEU A 22 -7.97 -1.18 3.04
CA LEU A 22 -7.00 -0.22 3.60
C LEU A 22 -7.29 1.22 3.16
N SER A 23 -7.71 1.42 1.91
CA SER A 23 -8.13 2.72 1.39
C SER A 23 -9.38 3.23 2.11
N ALA A 24 -10.39 2.37 2.31
CA ALA A 24 -11.55 2.69 3.12
C ALA A 24 -11.17 3.03 4.58
N GLN A 25 -10.19 2.32 5.15
CA GLN A 25 -9.67 2.64 6.48
C GLN A 25 -9.01 4.02 6.52
N VAL A 26 -8.18 4.39 5.53
CA VAL A 26 -7.59 5.74 5.43
C VAL A 26 -8.68 6.82 5.34
N GLN A 27 -9.73 6.58 4.55
CA GLN A 27 -10.87 7.50 4.47
C GLN A 27 -11.58 7.66 5.83
N SER A 28 -11.82 6.55 6.53
CA SER A 28 -12.41 6.56 7.87
C SER A 28 -11.56 7.31 8.88
N GLU A 29 -10.24 7.08 8.91
CA GLU A 29 -9.34 7.78 9.84
C GLU A 29 -9.19 9.26 9.46
N THR A 30 -9.28 9.61 8.18
CA THR A 30 -9.33 11.01 7.73
C THR A 30 -10.57 11.71 8.28
N ALA A 31 -11.74 11.09 8.12
CA ALA A 31 -12.99 11.62 8.67
C ALA A 31 -12.93 11.77 10.21
N ARG A 32 -12.33 10.80 10.90
CA ARG A 32 -12.11 10.85 12.35
C ARG A 32 -11.20 12.02 12.75
N ARG A 33 -10.09 12.24 12.03
CA ARG A 33 -9.17 13.35 12.25
C ARG A 33 -9.85 14.69 12.01
N ASP A 34 -10.65 14.81 10.95
CA ASP A 34 -11.36 16.05 10.64
C ASP A 34 -12.43 16.36 11.70
N ALA A 35 -13.16 15.34 12.17
CA ALA A 35 -14.11 15.49 13.27
C ALA A 35 -13.41 15.93 14.57
N ALA A 36 -12.26 15.31 14.91
CA ALA A 36 -11.48 15.68 16.09
C ALA A 36 -10.91 17.11 15.97
N ALA A 37 -10.48 17.52 14.78
CA ALA A 37 -10.01 18.88 14.52
C ALA A 37 -11.13 19.91 14.70
N GLY A 38 -12.33 19.61 14.19
CA GLY A 38 -13.52 20.43 14.41
C GLY A 38 -13.89 20.55 15.89
N ALA A 39 -13.85 19.44 16.64
CA ALA A 39 -14.12 19.43 18.07
C ALA A 39 -13.07 20.25 18.87
N HIS A 40 -11.79 20.13 18.53
CA HIS A 40 -10.73 20.92 19.13
C HIS A 40 -10.90 22.43 18.85
N GLN A 41 -11.23 22.79 17.62
CA GLN A 41 -11.49 24.19 17.27
C GLN A 41 -12.70 24.76 18.03
N ALA A 42 -13.79 23.99 18.15
CA ALA A 42 -14.96 24.39 18.92
C ALA A 42 -14.63 24.58 20.42
N ALA A 43 -13.80 23.69 20.99
CA ALA A 43 -13.35 23.81 22.38
C ALA A 43 -12.50 25.07 22.59
N LEU A 44 -11.60 25.40 21.65
CA LEU A 44 -10.81 26.64 21.70
C LEU A 44 -11.70 27.87 21.70
N THR A 45 -12.63 27.96 20.75
CA THR A 45 -13.57 29.09 20.67
C THR A 45 -14.42 29.22 21.93
N HIS A 46 -14.86 28.10 22.52
CA HIS A 46 -15.59 28.12 23.78
C HIS A 46 -14.72 28.63 24.94
N HIS A 47 -13.47 28.17 25.04
CA HIS A 47 -12.55 28.62 26.07
C HIS A 47 -12.23 30.12 25.95
N GLU A 48 -11.98 30.61 24.73
CA GLU A 48 -11.78 32.04 24.45
C GLU A 48 -12.99 32.87 24.88
N ALA A 49 -14.21 32.42 24.58
CA ALA A 49 -15.43 33.09 25.03
C ALA A 49 -15.51 33.18 26.57
N CYS A 50 -15.18 32.09 27.28
CA CYS A 50 -15.13 32.12 28.75
C CYS A 50 -14.08 33.11 29.28
N LEU A 51 -12.90 33.21 28.64
CA LEU A 51 -11.88 34.18 29.04
C LEU A 51 -12.35 35.63 28.80
N MET A 52 -13.06 35.88 27.70
CA MET A 52 -13.66 37.19 27.44
C MET A 52 -14.70 37.57 28.50
N ASP A 53 -15.53 36.62 28.94
CA ASP A 53 -16.51 36.84 30.00
C ASP A 53 -15.82 37.16 31.34
N VAL A 54 -14.75 36.45 31.69
CA VAL A 54 -13.93 36.72 32.90
C VAL A 54 -13.32 38.13 32.83
N ALA A 55 -12.77 38.51 31.68
CA ALA A 55 -12.18 39.83 31.47
C ALA A 55 -13.24 40.94 31.59
N ALA A 56 -14.39 40.79 30.92
CA ALA A 56 -15.49 41.75 30.98
C ALA A 56 -16.06 41.90 32.40
N CYS A 57 -16.14 40.80 33.16
CA CYS A 57 -16.54 40.81 34.56
C CYS A 57 -15.54 41.58 35.43
N THR A 58 -14.24 41.33 35.22
CA THR A 58 -13.14 42.05 35.91
C THR A 58 -13.20 43.55 35.62
N ASP A 59 -13.36 43.95 34.36
CA ASP A 59 -13.49 45.36 33.97
C ASP A 59 -14.74 46.02 34.57
N ARG A 60 -15.83 45.26 34.76
CA ARG A 60 -17.03 45.77 35.41
C ARG A 60 -16.80 45.99 36.91
N ILE A 61 -16.14 45.05 37.59
CA ILE A 61 -15.75 45.20 39.00
C ILE A 61 -14.85 46.44 39.17
N ASP A 62 -13.82 46.59 38.34
CA ASP A 62 -12.90 47.72 38.40
C ASP A 62 -13.60 49.07 38.23
N ARG A 63 -14.55 49.16 37.28
CA ARG A 63 -15.37 50.36 37.09
C ARG A 63 -16.27 50.65 38.29
N MET A 64 -16.88 49.62 38.89
CA MET A 64 -17.73 49.78 40.07
C MET A 64 -16.92 50.30 41.27
N VAL A 65 -15.75 49.74 41.53
CA VAL A 65 -14.88 50.14 42.64
C VAL A 65 -14.39 51.58 42.50
N ARG A 66 -14.19 52.06 41.27
CA ARG A 66 -13.81 53.46 40.99
C ARG A 66 -15.00 54.43 40.96
N SER A 67 -16.23 53.94 41.03
CA SER A 67 -17.43 54.79 40.97
C SER A 67 -17.64 55.55 42.28
N PRO A 68 -18.03 56.84 42.23
CA PRO A 68 -18.45 57.56 43.43
C PRO A 68 -19.74 57.00 44.06
N SER A 69 -20.49 56.16 43.34
CA SER A 69 -21.73 55.52 43.79
C SER A 69 -21.53 54.04 44.19
N LEU A 70 -20.35 53.68 44.69
CA LEU A 70 -20.02 52.30 45.06
C LEU A 70 -21.01 51.75 46.10
N VAL A 71 -21.62 50.61 45.78
CA VAL A 71 -22.33 49.76 46.72
C VAL A 71 -21.47 48.51 47.00
N PRO A 72 -20.90 48.36 48.20
CA PRO A 72 -19.99 47.26 48.52
C PRO A 72 -20.59 45.87 48.27
N GLN A 73 -21.89 45.70 48.49
CA GLN A 73 -22.59 44.44 48.30
C GLN A 73 -22.63 43.99 46.82
N ASP A 74 -22.71 44.94 45.89
CA ASP A 74 -22.67 44.64 44.46
C ASP A 74 -21.27 44.17 44.03
N ALA A 75 -20.22 44.76 44.62
CA ALA A 75 -18.84 44.34 44.37
C ALA A 75 -18.57 42.90 44.86
N VAL A 76 -19.10 42.52 46.02
CA VAL A 76 -19.03 41.15 46.54
C VAL A 76 -19.78 40.18 45.61
N THR A 77 -21.00 40.55 45.19
CA THR A 77 -21.80 39.73 44.27
C THR A 77 -21.07 39.50 42.95
N MET A 78 -20.51 40.56 42.36
CA MET A 78 -19.75 40.47 41.11
C MET A 78 -18.49 39.62 41.28
N ARG A 79 -17.86 39.61 42.46
CA ARG A 79 -16.71 38.75 42.74
C ARG A 79 -17.11 37.27 42.72
N HIS A 80 -18.24 36.89 43.31
CA HIS A 80 -18.75 35.52 43.21
C HIS A 80 -19.09 35.11 41.77
N VAL A 81 -19.65 36.03 40.98
CA VAL A 81 -19.87 35.79 39.54
C VAL A 81 -18.55 35.55 38.83
N LYS A 82 -17.53 36.37 39.10
CA LYS A 82 -16.18 36.20 38.56
C LYS A 82 -15.58 34.84 38.92
N ASP A 83 -15.62 34.45 40.20
CA ASP A 83 -15.11 33.15 40.65
C ASP A 83 -15.80 32.00 39.88
N GLY A 84 -17.11 32.09 39.66
CA GLY A 84 -17.86 31.12 38.86
C GLY A 84 -17.43 31.07 37.38
N LEU A 85 -17.17 32.23 36.77
CA LEU A 85 -16.67 32.32 35.40
C LEU A 85 -15.25 31.77 35.28
N GLU A 86 -14.38 31.99 36.27
CA GLU A 86 -13.03 31.43 36.31
C GLU A 86 -13.05 29.90 36.37
N VAL A 87 -13.97 29.31 37.16
CA VAL A 87 -14.19 27.85 37.19
C VAL A 87 -14.66 27.33 35.83
N LEU A 88 -15.57 28.02 35.15
CA LEU A 88 -16.02 27.65 33.81
C LEU A 88 -14.88 27.74 32.78
N ALA A 89 -14.06 28.79 32.84
CA ALA A 89 -12.90 28.96 31.98
C ALA A 89 -11.86 27.85 32.18
N ALA A 90 -11.60 27.46 33.44
CA ALA A 90 -10.73 26.34 33.77
C ALA A 90 -11.25 25.01 33.19
N LYS A 91 -12.56 24.74 33.36
CA LYS A 91 -13.20 23.56 32.77
C LYS A 91 -13.15 23.56 31.24
N ALA A 92 -13.32 24.72 30.60
CA ALA A 92 -13.18 24.86 29.16
C ALA A 92 -11.73 24.58 28.71
N ALA A 93 -10.72 25.01 29.49
CA ALA A 93 -9.31 24.71 29.23
C ALA A 93 -9.02 23.21 29.31
N GLU A 94 -9.57 22.50 30.31
CA GLU A 94 -9.50 21.03 30.38
C GLU A 94 -10.14 20.38 29.14
N GLY A 95 -11.28 20.91 28.68
CA GLY A 95 -11.94 20.49 27.45
C GLY A 95 -11.06 20.65 26.20
N VAL A 96 -10.34 21.78 26.09
CA VAL A 96 -9.35 22.01 25.02
C VAL A 96 -8.25 20.96 25.07
N GLN A 97 -7.68 20.69 26.25
CA GLN A 97 -6.62 19.69 26.40
C GLN A 97 -7.11 18.29 26.01
N ALA A 98 -8.31 17.89 26.45
CA ALA A 98 -8.89 16.62 26.08
C ALA A 98 -9.12 16.50 24.56
N ALA A 99 -9.64 17.55 23.92
CA ALA A 99 -9.84 17.58 22.48
C ALA A 99 -8.51 17.56 21.70
N ALA A 100 -7.46 18.20 22.22
CA ALA A 100 -6.13 18.19 21.63
C ALA A 100 -5.53 16.76 21.66
N VAL A 101 -5.68 16.04 22.77
CA VAL A 101 -5.27 14.63 22.87
C VAL A 101 -6.02 13.75 21.87
N GLN A 102 -7.34 13.95 21.72
CA GLN A 102 -8.12 13.21 20.72
C GLN A 102 -7.68 13.50 19.29
N LEU A 103 -7.36 14.76 18.97
CA LEU A 103 -6.83 15.14 17.67
C LEU A 103 -5.48 14.47 17.40
N ALA A 104 -4.56 14.48 18.37
CA ALA A 104 -3.27 13.80 18.26
C ALA A 104 -3.43 12.29 18.00
N GLN A 105 -4.29 11.62 18.76
CA GLN A 105 -4.60 10.19 18.55
C GLN A 105 -5.19 9.90 17.17
N ALA A 106 -6.09 10.76 16.68
CA ALA A 106 -6.66 10.60 15.34
C ALA A 106 -5.62 10.84 14.23
N GLN A 107 -4.67 11.76 14.43
CA GLN A 107 -3.54 11.97 13.53
C GLN A 107 -2.61 10.75 13.49
N GLU A 108 -2.26 10.20 14.65
CA GLU A 108 -1.47 8.95 14.74
C GLU A 108 -2.17 7.78 14.03
N GLY A 109 -3.48 7.63 14.23
CA GLY A 109 -4.30 6.63 13.55
C GLY A 109 -4.27 6.78 12.02
N LEU A 110 -4.43 8.01 11.52
CA LEU A 110 -4.33 8.30 10.09
C LEU A 110 -2.93 7.98 9.53
N THR A 111 -1.86 8.38 10.22
CA THR A 111 -0.49 8.07 9.80
C THR A 111 -0.26 6.56 9.75
N ALA A 112 -0.73 5.81 10.74
CA ALA A 112 -0.63 4.36 10.77
C ALA A 112 -1.39 3.71 9.60
N ALA A 113 -2.60 4.17 9.29
CA ALA A 113 -3.39 3.67 8.17
C ALA A 113 -2.72 3.95 6.81
N VAL A 114 -2.17 5.16 6.62
CA VAL A 114 -1.44 5.53 5.39
C VAL A 114 -0.19 4.66 5.21
N LEU A 115 0.60 4.46 6.28
CA LEU A 115 1.78 3.60 6.22
C LEU A 115 1.41 2.14 5.93
N ALA A 116 0.29 1.65 6.45
CA ALA A 116 -0.21 0.31 6.16
C ALA A 116 -0.61 0.16 4.68
N LEU A 117 -1.27 1.17 4.11
CA LEU A 117 -1.63 1.21 2.70
C LEU A 117 -0.37 1.20 1.81
N GLN A 118 0.59 2.10 2.06
CA GLN A 118 1.84 2.17 1.30
C GLN A 118 2.63 0.86 1.32
N ARG A 119 2.73 0.22 2.50
CA ARG A 119 3.39 -1.10 2.61
C ARG A 119 2.66 -2.16 1.80
N ALA A 120 1.34 -2.13 1.75
CA ALA A 120 0.56 -3.09 0.96
C ALA A 120 0.74 -2.86 -0.55
N GLU A 121 0.81 -1.60 -0.99
CA GLU A 121 1.09 -1.22 -2.38
C GLU A 121 2.49 -1.70 -2.81
N GLN A 122 3.52 -1.45 -2.00
CA GLN A 122 4.88 -1.93 -2.25
C GLN A 122 4.94 -3.47 -2.35
N GLN A 123 4.22 -4.19 -1.49
CA GLN A 123 4.14 -5.66 -1.57
C GLN A 123 3.50 -6.13 -2.88
N ILE A 124 2.50 -5.41 -3.38
CA ILE A 124 1.85 -5.75 -4.66
C ILE A 124 2.82 -5.50 -5.81
N GLU A 125 3.51 -4.36 -5.82
CA GLU A 125 4.52 -4.04 -6.83
C GLU A 125 5.62 -5.10 -6.89
N GLN A 126 6.15 -5.52 -5.74
CA GLN A 126 7.15 -6.60 -5.67
C GLN A 126 6.64 -7.93 -6.23
N LEU A 127 5.38 -8.27 -5.95
CA LEU A 127 4.75 -9.49 -6.48
C LEU A 127 4.50 -9.39 -7.99
N GLU A 128 4.18 -8.21 -8.51
CA GLU A 128 4.03 -7.96 -9.93
C GLU A 128 5.38 -8.09 -10.66
N ASP A 129 6.44 -7.53 -10.11
CA ASP A 129 7.81 -7.69 -10.63
C ASP A 129 8.25 -9.13 -10.64
N ARG A 130 7.98 -9.87 -9.56
CA ARG A 130 8.28 -11.30 -9.51
C ARG A 130 7.51 -12.07 -10.57
N ARG A 131 6.23 -11.74 -10.77
CA ARG A 131 5.42 -12.36 -11.83
C ARG A 131 5.93 -12.01 -13.22
N ARG A 132 6.33 -10.76 -13.47
CA ARG A 132 6.92 -10.32 -14.75
C ARG A 132 8.20 -11.09 -15.06
N ARG A 133 9.13 -11.16 -14.09
CA ARG A 133 10.37 -11.94 -14.23
C ARG A 133 10.10 -13.40 -14.55
N ARG A 134 9.15 -14.02 -13.85
CA ARG A 134 8.82 -15.43 -14.09
C ARG A 134 8.21 -15.70 -15.47
N LEU A 135 7.51 -14.72 -16.06
CA LEU A 135 7.02 -14.84 -17.43
C LEU A 135 8.18 -14.80 -18.43
N VAL A 136 9.11 -13.85 -18.26
CA VAL A 136 10.30 -13.74 -19.12
C VAL A 136 11.15 -15.02 -19.05
N GLU A 137 11.38 -15.55 -17.85
CA GLU A 137 12.10 -16.82 -17.66
C GLU A 137 11.41 -17.97 -18.39
N MET A 138 10.07 -18.05 -18.35
CA MET A 138 9.33 -19.10 -19.05
C MET A 138 9.36 -18.94 -20.57
N ASP A 139 9.34 -17.71 -21.07
CA ASP A 139 9.45 -17.45 -22.51
C ASP A 139 10.86 -17.84 -23.01
N GLN A 140 11.91 -17.52 -22.23
CA GLN A 140 13.29 -17.95 -22.51
C GLN A 140 13.45 -19.48 -22.48
N GLU A 141 12.93 -20.15 -21.44
CA GLU A 141 12.95 -21.62 -21.35
C GLU A 141 12.23 -22.27 -22.55
N ALA A 142 11.16 -21.65 -23.06
CA ALA A 142 10.43 -22.14 -24.23
C ALA A 142 11.19 -21.91 -25.54
N GLU A 143 11.84 -20.76 -25.70
CA GLU A 143 12.75 -20.47 -26.83
C GLU A 143 13.91 -21.48 -26.86
N ASP A 144 14.57 -21.70 -25.72
CA ASP A 144 15.66 -22.67 -25.59
C ASP A 144 15.21 -24.09 -25.97
N THR A 145 14.04 -24.51 -25.48
CA THR A 145 13.47 -25.84 -25.82
C THR A 145 13.17 -25.95 -27.32
N GLN A 146 12.62 -24.89 -27.93
CA GLN A 146 12.29 -24.88 -29.36
C GLN A 146 13.55 -24.93 -30.24
N ASP A 147 14.62 -24.25 -29.82
CA ASP A 147 15.91 -24.27 -30.52
C ASP A 147 16.54 -25.67 -30.44
N GLU A 148 16.55 -26.30 -29.27
CA GLU A 148 16.99 -27.70 -29.09
C GLU A 148 16.20 -28.66 -29.99
N GLU A 149 14.86 -28.60 -29.98
CA GLU A 149 14.00 -29.42 -30.85
C GLU A 149 14.27 -29.19 -32.35
N SER A 150 14.57 -27.95 -32.73
CA SER A 150 14.86 -27.58 -34.12
C SER A 150 16.21 -28.13 -34.59
N GLU A 151 17.23 -28.09 -33.72
CA GLU A 151 18.54 -28.69 -33.97
C GLU A 151 18.43 -30.22 -34.09
N GLU A 152 17.74 -30.89 -33.16
CA GLU A 152 17.51 -32.34 -33.21
C GLU A 152 16.79 -32.75 -34.50
N ALA A 153 15.73 -32.02 -34.88
CA ALA A 153 15.02 -32.26 -36.13
C ALA A 153 15.89 -32.04 -37.36
N ALA A 154 16.79 -31.04 -37.35
CA ALA A 154 17.73 -30.81 -38.43
C ALA A 154 18.76 -31.93 -38.55
N VAL A 155 19.29 -32.42 -37.43
CA VAL A 155 20.20 -33.58 -37.38
C VAL A 155 19.51 -34.84 -37.88
N ALA A 156 18.27 -35.10 -37.44
CA ALA A 156 17.49 -36.25 -37.90
C ALA A 156 17.24 -36.22 -39.42
N ARG A 157 16.90 -35.04 -39.97
CA ARG A 157 16.76 -34.85 -41.43
C ARG A 157 18.06 -35.11 -42.18
N ARG A 158 19.19 -34.59 -41.68
CA ARG A 158 20.52 -34.84 -42.28
C ARG A 158 20.90 -36.31 -42.24
N LEU A 159 20.67 -37.00 -41.12
CA LEU A 159 20.91 -38.44 -40.99
C LEU A 159 20.04 -39.26 -41.94
N ALA A 160 18.76 -38.91 -42.07
CA ALA A 160 17.86 -39.55 -43.03
C ALA A 160 18.32 -39.35 -44.48
N GLN A 161 18.72 -38.13 -44.84
CA GLN A 161 19.29 -37.82 -46.16
C GLN A 161 20.57 -38.61 -46.44
N ALA A 162 21.50 -38.68 -45.47
CA ALA A 162 22.73 -39.45 -45.59
C ALA A 162 22.45 -40.95 -45.77
N ARG A 163 21.48 -41.51 -45.04
CA ARG A 163 21.05 -42.91 -45.22
C ARG A 163 20.42 -43.16 -46.59
N SER A 164 19.60 -42.24 -47.10
CA SER A 164 19.02 -42.36 -48.44
C SER A 164 20.04 -42.18 -49.56
N ALA A 165 21.08 -41.36 -49.36
CA ALA A 165 22.16 -41.18 -50.32
C ALA A 165 23.13 -42.38 -50.33
N ALA A 166 23.22 -43.12 -49.21
CA ALA A 166 24.11 -44.26 -49.03
C ALA A 166 23.53 -45.63 -49.47
N GLY A 167 22.35 -45.70 -50.10
CA GLY A 167 21.82 -46.97 -50.63
C GLY A 167 21.07 -46.79 -51.96
N PRO A 168 21.16 -47.72 -52.95
CA PRO A 168 21.78 -49.05 -52.96
C PRO A 168 23.02 -49.20 -53.86
N SER A 169 23.76 -48.15 -54.22
CA SER A 169 24.89 -48.32 -55.18
C SER A 169 26.18 -48.92 -54.58
N ALA A 170 26.33 -48.93 -53.25
CA ALA A 170 27.53 -49.50 -52.61
C ALA A 170 27.47 -51.01 -52.38
N LEU A 171 26.30 -51.65 -52.58
CA LEU A 171 26.14 -53.10 -52.43
C LEU A 171 26.10 -53.85 -53.77
N ASP A 172 25.95 -53.14 -54.89
CA ASP A 172 26.05 -53.75 -56.22
C ASP A 172 27.51 -53.80 -56.71
N ASP A 173 28.33 -52.78 -56.43
CA ASP A 173 29.76 -52.77 -56.81
C ASP A 173 30.58 -53.86 -56.07
N ASP A 174 30.30 -54.13 -54.79
CA ASP A 174 30.97 -55.20 -54.02
C ASP A 174 30.50 -56.61 -54.42
N ARG A 175 29.26 -56.73 -54.93
CA ARG A 175 28.71 -58.02 -55.37
C ARG A 175 29.17 -58.38 -56.77
N GLU A 176 29.35 -57.39 -57.65
CA GLU A 176 29.94 -57.58 -58.98
C GLU A 176 31.45 -57.88 -58.89
N ALA A 177 32.17 -57.23 -57.98
CA ALA A 177 33.58 -57.56 -57.69
C ALA A 177 33.77 -58.97 -57.11
N ALA A 178 32.87 -59.43 -56.24
CA ALA A 178 32.93 -60.78 -55.67
C ALA A 178 32.59 -61.89 -56.70
N VAL A 179 31.73 -61.61 -57.68
CA VAL A 179 31.39 -62.56 -58.76
C VAL A 179 32.50 -62.64 -59.81
N ALA A 180 33.16 -61.52 -60.15
CA ALA A 180 34.27 -61.51 -61.11
C ALA A 180 35.52 -62.29 -60.64
N VAL A 181 35.77 -62.36 -59.32
CA VAL A 181 36.87 -63.16 -58.75
C VAL A 181 36.55 -64.65 -58.74
N ALA A 182 35.28 -65.04 -58.72
CA ALA A 182 34.87 -66.45 -58.77
C ALA A 182 34.94 -67.06 -60.18
N GLU A 183 34.79 -66.26 -61.24
CA GLU A 183 34.83 -66.76 -62.64
C GLU A 183 36.24 -66.87 -63.24
N GLN A 184 37.28 -66.31 -62.62
CA GLN A 184 38.67 -66.50 -63.05
C GLN A 184 39.38 -67.70 -62.40
N GLY A 185 38.68 -68.44 -61.52
CA GLY A 185 39.23 -69.55 -60.73
C GLY A 185 38.72 -70.95 -61.10
N ALA A 186 37.98 -71.10 -62.20
CA ALA A 186 37.47 -72.39 -62.71
C ALA A 186 38.01 -72.68 -64.12
#